data_AF-A0A6D0IKA2-F1
#
_entry.id   AF-A0A6D0IKA2-F1
#
_cell.length_a   1.000
_cell.length_b   1.000
_cell.length_c   1.000
_cell.angle_alpha   90.00
_cell.angle_beta   90.00
_cell.angle_gamma   90.00
#
_symmetry.space_group_name_H-M   'P 1'
#
loop_
_entity.id
_entity.type
_entity.pdbx_description
1 polymer ?
#
loop_
_entity_poly.entity_id
_entity_poly.type
_entity_poly.pdbx_seq_one_letter_code
_entity_poly.pdbx_strand_id
1 'polypeptide(L)'
;ERLFIFSSQPERRFRTIPRPLAKDFHPDHGWESLLMRVISDLPLRLRWQNKSRDIHYIIRHLTETLGTDNLAESHLQVANELFYRNKAAWLVGKLITPSGTLPFLLPIHQTDDGELFIDTCLTTTAEASIVFGFARSYFMVYAPLPAALVEWLREILPGKTTAELYMAIGCQKHAKTESYREYLVYLQGCNEQFIEAPGIRGMV
;
A
#
# COMPACT_ATOMS: atom_id res chain seq x y z
N GLU A 1 -31.95 11.21 11.44
CA GLU A 1 -32.65 10.25 10.54
C GLU A 1 -32.71 10.66 9.06
N ARG A 2 -32.31 11.87 8.65
CA ARG A 2 -32.49 12.33 7.26
C ARG A 2 -31.48 11.78 6.23
N LEU A 3 -30.32 11.30 6.68
CA LEU A 3 -29.26 10.73 5.83
C LEU A 3 -28.31 9.82 6.62
N PHE A 4 -27.47 9.07 5.90
CA PHE A 4 -26.51 8.12 6.44
C PHE A 4 -25.23 8.79 6.96
N ILE A 5 -25.31 9.43 8.13
CA ILE A 5 -24.11 9.89 8.84
C ILE A 5 -23.29 8.67 9.27
N PHE A 6 -23.91 7.66 9.87
CA PHE A 6 -23.29 6.36 10.16
C PHE A 6 -23.77 5.29 9.18
N SER A 7 -22.99 4.22 9.04
CA SER A 7 -23.37 3.07 8.22
C SER A 7 -24.63 2.41 8.77
N SER A 8 -25.58 2.09 7.90
CA SER A 8 -26.74 1.24 8.26
C SER A 8 -26.44 -0.26 8.15
N GLN A 9 -25.22 -0.61 7.73
CA GLN A 9 -24.77 -1.97 7.46
C GLN A 9 -23.80 -2.43 8.56
N PRO A 10 -23.82 -3.71 8.94
CA PRO A 10 -22.86 -4.27 9.90
C PRO A 10 -21.44 -4.27 9.33
N GLU A 11 -20.44 -4.15 10.20
CA GLU A 11 -19.01 -4.05 9.82
C GLU A 11 -18.52 -5.26 9.01
N ARG A 12 -18.94 -6.48 9.37
CA ARG A 12 -18.45 -7.72 8.74
C ARG A 12 -19.34 -8.18 7.59
N ARG A 13 -19.48 -7.36 6.55
CA ARG A 13 -20.27 -7.74 5.36
C ARG A 13 -19.58 -8.79 4.48
N PHE A 14 -18.24 -8.80 4.44
CA PHE A 14 -17.48 -9.69 3.57
C PHE A 14 -16.67 -10.71 4.39
N ARG A 15 -17.12 -11.98 4.41
CA ARG A 15 -16.33 -13.09 4.97
C ARG A 15 -15.31 -13.66 3.97
N THR A 16 -15.59 -13.51 2.67
CA THR A 16 -14.74 -14.00 1.59
C THR A 16 -14.79 -12.98 0.45
N ILE A 17 -13.62 -12.58 -0.06
CA ILE A 17 -13.54 -11.65 -1.18
C ILE A 17 -13.87 -12.45 -2.46
N PRO A 18 -14.82 -12.00 -3.31
CA PRO A 18 -15.25 -12.76 -4.49
C PRO A 18 -14.14 -13.04 -5.51
N ARG A 19 -13.11 -12.18 -5.54
CA ARG A 19 -11.90 -12.35 -6.36
C ARG A 19 -10.69 -12.04 -5.48
N PRO A 20 -9.63 -12.86 -5.50
CA PRO A 20 -8.43 -12.54 -4.74
C PRO A 20 -7.85 -11.20 -5.21
N LEU A 21 -7.47 -10.33 -4.27
CA LEU A 21 -6.87 -9.03 -4.57
C LEU A 21 -5.36 -9.10 -4.76
N ALA A 22 -4.76 -10.19 -4.29
CA ALA A 22 -3.33 -10.44 -4.30
C ALA A 22 -3.06 -11.90 -4.62
N LYS A 23 -1.84 -12.20 -5.03
CA LYS A 23 -1.34 -13.53 -5.33
C LYS A 23 -0.13 -13.84 -4.45
N ASP A 24 -0.10 -15.04 -3.90
CA ASP A 24 1.02 -15.53 -3.09
C ASP A 24 2.12 -16.10 -3.99
N PHE A 25 3.37 -15.83 -3.62
CA PHE A 25 4.58 -16.27 -4.31
C PHE A 25 5.55 -16.84 -3.27
N HIS A 26 5.84 -18.13 -3.38
CA HIS A 26 6.76 -18.85 -2.49
C HIS A 26 8.12 -19.08 -3.19
N PRO A 27 9.24 -18.96 -2.46
CA PRO A 27 10.58 -19.10 -3.04
C PRO A 27 11.01 -20.57 -3.18
N ASP A 28 10.15 -21.44 -3.70
CA ASP A 28 10.41 -22.90 -3.83
C ASP A 28 11.65 -23.21 -4.69
N HIS A 29 11.96 -22.31 -5.63
CA HIS A 29 13.12 -22.37 -6.51
C HIS A 29 14.06 -21.16 -6.29
N GLY A 30 14.06 -20.58 -5.09
CA GLY A 30 14.84 -19.42 -4.72
C GLY A 30 14.21 -18.06 -5.07
N TRP A 31 14.73 -17.00 -4.45
CA TRP A 31 14.19 -15.64 -4.58
C TRP A 31 14.37 -15.01 -5.96
N GLU A 32 15.43 -15.37 -6.68
CA GLU A 32 15.68 -14.85 -8.02
C GLU A 32 14.60 -15.30 -9.00
N SER A 33 14.25 -16.60 -9.00
CA SER A 33 13.20 -17.13 -9.87
C SER A 33 11.82 -16.61 -9.48
N LEU A 34 11.57 -16.43 -8.18
CA LEU A 34 10.36 -15.81 -7.65
C LEU A 34 10.18 -14.39 -8.21
N LEU A 35 11.20 -13.53 -8.05
CA LEU A 35 11.13 -12.13 -8.49
C LEU A 35 11.08 -12.03 -10.02
N MET A 36 11.77 -12.91 -10.75
CA MET A 36 11.61 -13.03 -12.20
C MET A 36 10.16 -13.31 -12.60
N ARG A 37 9.46 -14.20 -11.87
CA ARG A 37 8.04 -14.49 -12.11
C ARG A 37 7.17 -13.27 -11.79
N VAL A 38 7.35 -12.66 -10.63
CA VAL A 38 6.59 -11.47 -10.21
C VAL A 38 6.71 -10.35 -11.25
N ILE A 39 7.92 -10.04 -11.70
CA ILE A 39 8.18 -8.98 -12.68
C ILE A 39 7.63 -9.34 -14.06
N SER A 40 7.66 -10.61 -14.45
CA SER A 40 7.16 -11.07 -15.74
C SER A 40 5.62 -11.20 -15.79
N ASP A 41 4.98 -11.38 -14.64
CA ASP A 41 3.51 -11.40 -14.50
C ASP A 41 2.90 -9.99 -14.64
N LEU A 42 3.71 -8.92 -14.62
CA LEU A 42 3.21 -7.55 -14.72
C LEU A 42 2.64 -7.21 -16.11
N PRO A 43 1.54 -6.45 -16.19
CA PRO A 43 0.88 -6.11 -17.45
C PRO A 43 1.60 -5.00 -18.25
N LEU A 44 2.82 -4.61 -17.85
CA LEU A 44 3.57 -3.53 -18.48
C LEU A 44 4.18 -4.01 -19.80
N ARG A 45 3.84 -3.33 -20.90
CA ARG A 45 4.21 -3.73 -22.28
C ARG A 45 5.49 -3.08 -22.79
N LEU A 46 6.34 -2.60 -21.88
CA LEU A 46 7.62 -1.96 -22.21
C LEU A 46 8.78 -2.90 -21.93
N ARG A 47 9.92 -2.62 -22.56
CA ARG A 47 11.16 -3.37 -22.34
C ARG A 47 11.76 -2.95 -21.00
N TRP A 48 12.43 -3.90 -20.35
CA TRP A 48 13.18 -3.65 -19.13
C TRP A 48 14.62 -3.34 -19.48
N GLN A 49 15.20 -2.32 -18.86
CA GLN A 49 16.60 -1.96 -19.06
C GLN A 49 17.53 -3.12 -18.65
N ASN A 50 17.35 -3.63 -17.42
CA ASN A 50 18.07 -4.80 -16.94
C ASN A 50 17.34 -5.47 -15.77
N LYS A 51 16.50 -6.48 -16.07
CA LYS A 51 15.73 -7.20 -15.03
C LYS A 51 16.62 -7.86 -13.99
N SER A 52 17.66 -8.56 -14.43
CA SER A 52 18.54 -9.32 -13.53
C SER A 52 19.24 -8.42 -12.54
N ARG A 53 19.73 -7.25 -12.98
CA ARG A 53 20.34 -6.25 -12.10
C ARG A 53 19.35 -5.82 -11.00
N ASP A 54 18.14 -5.43 -11.39
CA ASP A 54 17.15 -4.91 -10.45
C ASP A 54 16.72 -5.99 -9.43
N ILE A 55 16.61 -7.24 -9.88
CA ILE A 55 16.34 -8.39 -9.00
C ILE A 55 17.47 -8.61 -8.00
N HIS A 56 18.73 -8.52 -8.44
CA HIS A 56 19.88 -8.64 -7.54
C HIS A 56 19.90 -7.53 -6.49
N TYR A 57 19.51 -6.30 -6.85
CA TYR A 57 19.36 -5.21 -5.87
C TYR A 57 18.29 -5.50 -4.83
N ILE A 58 17.14 -6.03 -5.24
CA ILE A 58 16.07 -6.42 -4.32
C ILE A 58 16.55 -7.54 -3.39
N ILE A 59 17.15 -8.61 -3.92
CA ILE A 59 17.63 -9.73 -3.11
C ILE A 59 18.68 -9.26 -2.11
N ARG A 60 19.60 -8.40 -2.54
CA ARG A 60 20.60 -7.81 -1.66
C ARG A 60 19.96 -7.04 -0.51
N HIS A 61 19.03 -6.13 -0.81
CA HIS A 61 18.28 -5.38 0.20
C HIS A 61 17.53 -6.30 1.19
N LEU A 62 16.84 -7.31 0.68
CA LEU A 62 16.10 -8.27 1.51
C LEU A 62 17.04 -9.10 2.40
N THR A 63 18.20 -9.50 1.87
CA THR A 63 19.21 -10.27 2.62
C THR A 63 19.84 -9.42 3.72
N GLU A 64 20.16 -8.16 3.43
CA GLU A 64 20.68 -7.20 4.41
C GLU A 64 19.62 -6.87 5.49
N THR A 65 18.33 -6.84 5.13
CA THR A 65 17.23 -6.51 6.06
C THR A 65 16.85 -7.67 6.97
N LEU A 66 16.74 -8.88 6.43
CA LEU A 66 16.19 -10.05 7.15
C LEU A 66 17.25 -11.04 7.61
N GLY A 67 18.42 -11.08 6.96
CA GLY A 67 19.35 -12.21 7.03
C GLY A 67 18.91 -13.38 6.14
N THR A 68 19.86 -14.25 5.79
CA THR A 68 19.64 -15.37 4.87
C THR A 68 18.58 -16.35 5.34
N ASP A 69 18.58 -16.68 6.63
CA ASP A 69 17.75 -17.74 7.20
C ASP A 69 16.28 -17.31 7.25
N ASN A 70 16.02 -16.09 7.76
CA ASN A 70 14.67 -15.53 7.77
C ASN A 70 14.13 -15.32 6.34
N LEU A 71 14.98 -14.91 5.40
CA LEU A 71 14.58 -14.72 4.01
C LEU A 71 14.16 -16.04 3.35
N ALA A 72 14.81 -17.16 3.68
CA ALA A 72 14.45 -18.49 3.15
C ALA A 72 13.06 -18.96 3.60
N GLU A 73 12.64 -18.58 4.81
CA GLU A 73 11.29 -18.90 5.35
C GLU A 73 10.23 -17.86 4.99
N SER A 74 10.62 -16.79 4.29
CA SER A 74 9.71 -15.70 3.92
C SER A 74 9.06 -15.94 2.55
N HIS A 75 7.91 -15.32 2.31
CA HIS A 75 7.23 -15.33 1.01
C HIS A 75 6.57 -13.98 0.72
N LEU A 76 6.14 -13.78 -0.52
CA LEU A 76 5.47 -12.55 -0.93
C LEU A 76 3.98 -12.78 -1.17
N GLN A 77 3.16 -11.80 -0.78
CA GLN A 77 1.81 -11.65 -1.27
C GLN A 77 1.71 -10.30 -2.01
N VAL A 78 1.60 -10.35 -3.33
CA VAL A 78 1.66 -9.15 -4.19
C VAL A 78 0.26 -8.79 -4.69
N ALA A 79 -0.12 -7.51 -4.60
CA ALA A 79 -1.38 -7.03 -5.15
C ALA A 79 -1.45 -7.31 -6.66
N ASN A 80 -2.62 -7.74 -7.14
CA ASN A 80 -2.83 -8.05 -8.55
C ASN A 80 -2.76 -6.80 -9.45
N GLU A 81 -3.03 -5.63 -8.88
CA GLU A 81 -3.11 -4.36 -9.59
C GLU A 81 -1.97 -3.44 -9.14
N LEU A 82 -1.38 -2.73 -10.11
CA LEU A 82 -0.36 -1.71 -9.84
C LEU A 82 -1.01 -0.40 -9.37
N PHE A 83 -0.30 0.32 -8.52
CA PHE A 83 -0.70 1.62 -7.99
C PHE A 83 0.04 2.72 -8.77
N TYR A 84 -0.66 3.45 -9.63
CA TYR A 84 -0.04 4.45 -10.50
C TYR A 84 -0.06 5.83 -9.84
N ARG A 85 1.07 6.53 -9.88
CA ARG A 85 1.16 7.93 -9.44
C ARG A 85 2.28 8.66 -10.18
N ASN A 86 1.93 9.77 -10.82
CA ASN A 86 2.85 10.60 -11.59
C ASN A 86 3.63 9.76 -12.62
N LYS A 87 4.96 9.69 -12.49
CA LYS A 87 5.87 8.98 -13.41
C LYS A 87 6.15 7.52 -13.00
N ALA A 88 5.48 7.01 -11.97
CA ALA A 88 5.79 5.71 -11.39
C ALA A 88 4.56 4.78 -11.35
N ALA A 89 4.80 3.51 -11.64
CA ALA A 89 3.87 2.42 -11.36
C ALA A 89 4.39 1.63 -10.15
N TRP A 90 3.60 1.53 -9.09
CA TRP A 90 4.02 0.90 -7.85
C TRP A 90 3.48 -0.52 -7.77
N LEU A 91 4.39 -1.48 -7.60
CA LEU A 91 4.05 -2.80 -7.12
C LEU A 91 3.96 -2.74 -5.59
N VAL A 92 2.81 -3.14 -5.07
CA VAL A 92 2.52 -3.14 -3.64
C VAL A 92 2.31 -4.57 -3.22
N GLY A 93 3.06 -5.01 -2.21
CA GLY A 93 2.96 -6.34 -1.65
C GLY A 93 3.21 -6.37 -0.15
N LYS A 94 3.06 -7.56 0.40
CA LYS A 94 3.41 -7.95 1.76
C LYS A 94 4.57 -8.92 1.68
N LEU A 95 5.60 -8.64 2.46
CA LEU A 95 6.68 -9.57 2.75
C LEU A 95 6.33 -10.27 4.06
N ILE A 96 5.95 -11.54 3.97
CA ILE A 96 5.51 -12.33 5.12
C ILE A 96 6.72 -13.12 5.59
N THR A 97 7.16 -12.84 6.81
CA THR A 97 8.34 -13.46 7.44
C THR A 97 7.91 -14.23 8.70
N PRO A 98 8.79 -15.06 9.28
CA PRO A 98 8.53 -15.71 10.57
C PRO A 98 8.27 -14.72 11.72
N SER A 99 8.82 -13.50 11.64
CA SER A 99 8.69 -12.45 12.65
C SER A 99 7.46 -11.55 12.46
N GLY A 100 6.81 -11.60 11.29
CA GLY A 100 5.59 -10.86 11.01
C GLY A 100 5.44 -10.44 9.55
N THR A 101 4.46 -9.57 9.31
CA THR A 101 4.20 -9.03 7.97
C THR A 101 4.83 -7.66 7.83
N LEU A 102 5.68 -7.49 6.81
CA LEU A 102 6.31 -6.23 6.44
C LEU A 102 5.74 -5.72 5.11
N PRO A 103 5.73 -4.40 4.87
CA PRO A 103 5.48 -3.87 3.54
C PRO A 103 6.53 -4.37 2.53
N PHE A 104 6.15 -4.49 1.26
CA PHE A 104 7.08 -4.72 0.16
C PHE A 104 6.65 -3.85 -1.02
N LEU A 105 7.31 -2.71 -1.20
CA LEU A 105 6.94 -1.72 -2.21
C LEU A 105 8.07 -1.56 -3.23
N LEU A 106 7.74 -1.72 -4.51
CA LEU A 106 8.68 -1.52 -5.63
C LEU A 106 8.13 -0.42 -6.56
N PRO A 107 8.66 0.81 -6.52
CA PRO A 107 8.39 1.80 -7.55
C PRO A 107 9.08 1.41 -8.87
N ILE A 108 8.27 1.23 -9.91
CA ILE A 108 8.72 1.00 -11.27
C ILE A 108 8.71 2.34 -12.00
N HIS A 109 9.89 2.72 -12.48
CA HIS A 109 10.12 3.94 -13.23
C HIS A 109 10.46 3.63 -14.68
N GLN A 110 10.44 4.68 -15.49
CA GLN A 110 10.81 4.64 -16.89
C GLN A 110 12.06 5.51 -17.11
N THR A 111 13.04 5.00 -17.85
CA THR A 111 14.21 5.77 -18.30
C THR A 111 13.80 6.77 -19.38
N ASP A 112 14.69 7.71 -19.70
CA ASP A 112 14.46 8.67 -20.79
C ASP A 112 14.33 7.96 -22.16
N ASP A 113 14.98 6.81 -22.33
CA ASP A 113 14.88 5.95 -23.53
C ASP A 113 13.62 5.06 -23.55
N GLY A 114 12.78 5.15 -22.51
CA GLY A 114 11.50 4.46 -22.43
C GLY A 114 11.56 3.04 -21.86
N GLU A 115 12.68 2.65 -21.24
CA GLU A 115 12.88 1.33 -20.62
C GLU A 115 12.45 1.32 -19.15
N LEU A 116 11.98 0.17 -18.67
CA LEU A 116 11.56 0.00 -17.28
C LEU A 116 12.74 -0.40 -16.39
N PHE A 117 12.72 0.14 -15.17
CA PHE A 117 13.57 -0.31 -14.07
C PHE A 117 12.84 -0.16 -12.73
N ILE A 118 13.24 -0.96 -11.74
CA ILE A 118 12.80 -0.79 -10.35
C ILE A 118 13.81 0.11 -9.64
N ASP A 119 13.32 1.23 -9.10
CA ASP A 119 14.17 2.26 -8.50
C ASP A 119 14.70 1.86 -7.11
N THR A 120 13.85 1.22 -6.30
CA THR A 120 14.22 0.78 -4.95
C THR A 120 13.29 -0.32 -4.43
N CYS A 121 13.61 -0.88 -3.27
CA CYS A 121 12.77 -1.78 -2.49
C CYS A 121 12.55 -1.22 -1.10
N LEU A 122 11.30 -0.93 -0.73
CA LEU A 122 10.95 -0.41 0.58
C LEU A 122 10.26 -1.49 1.40
N THR A 123 10.80 -1.77 2.59
CA THR A 123 10.36 -2.86 3.46
C THR A 123 9.92 -2.41 4.85
N THR A 124 9.93 -1.10 5.12
CA THR A 124 9.54 -0.55 6.42
C THR A 124 8.16 0.10 6.39
N THR A 125 7.46 0.03 7.52
CA THR A 125 6.15 0.70 7.71
C THR A 125 6.29 2.23 7.67
N ALA A 126 7.43 2.78 8.09
CA ALA A 126 7.72 4.21 8.01
C ALA A 126 7.78 4.68 6.56
N GLU A 127 8.55 3.99 5.70
CA GLU A 127 8.63 4.28 4.27
C GLU A 127 7.27 4.11 3.59
N ALA A 128 6.55 3.02 3.88
CA ALA A 128 5.21 2.79 3.36
C ALA A 128 4.26 3.92 3.77
N SER A 129 4.29 4.37 5.02
CA SER A 129 3.44 5.47 5.50
C SER A 129 3.70 6.78 4.74
N ILE A 130 4.96 7.07 4.38
CA ILE A 130 5.36 8.23 3.59
C ILE A 130 4.91 8.08 2.12
N VAL A 131 5.09 6.90 1.53
CA VAL A 131 4.64 6.60 0.15
C VAL A 131 3.13 6.78 0.04
N PHE A 132 2.36 6.31 1.03
CA PHE A 132 0.92 6.49 1.13
C PHE A 132 0.53 7.75 1.95
N GLY A 133 1.43 8.74 2.03
CA GLY A 133 1.26 9.94 2.85
C GLY A 133 0.15 10.87 2.33
N PHE A 134 -0.51 11.58 3.26
CA PHE A 134 -1.59 12.53 2.94
C PHE A 134 -1.13 13.73 2.10
N ALA A 135 0.16 14.08 2.17
CA ALA A 135 0.77 15.18 1.41
C ALA A 135 1.10 14.82 -0.05
N ARG A 136 0.65 13.66 -0.54
CA ARG A 136 0.88 13.19 -1.91
C ARG A 136 -0.44 13.08 -2.66
N SER A 137 -0.37 13.15 -3.99
CA SER A 137 -1.49 12.79 -4.85
C SER A 137 -1.94 11.35 -4.59
N TYR A 138 -3.24 11.11 -4.76
CA TYR A 138 -3.82 9.79 -4.62
C TYR A 138 -3.23 8.81 -5.65
N PHE A 139 -3.18 7.54 -5.30
CA PHE A 139 -2.89 6.50 -6.27
C PHE A 139 -4.09 6.27 -7.19
N MET A 140 -3.79 6.03 -8.45
CA MET A 140 -4.74 5.40 -9.37
C MET A 140 -4.50 3.89 -9.32
N VAL A 141 -5.45 3.17 -8.74
CA VAL A 141 -5.44 1.71 -8.67
C VAL A 141 -6.81 1.19 -9.09
N TYR A 142 -6.83 0.10 -9.85
CA TYR A 142 -8.08 -0.54 -10.22
C TYR A 142 -8.60 -1.35 -9.03
N ALA A 143 -9.69 -0.90 -8.42
CA ALA A 143 -10.25 -1.53 -7.22
C ALA A 143 -11.76 -1.79 -7.38
N PRO A 144 -12.18 -2.96 -7.89
CA PRO A 144 -13.60 -3.31 -8.02
C PRO A 144 -14.35 -3.31 -6.68
N LEU A 145 -13.65 -3.65 -5.59
CA LEU A 145 -14.16 -3.60 -4.23
C LEU A 145 -13.18 -2.82 -3.34
N PRO A 146 -13.29 -1.48 -3.27
CA PRO A 146 -12.34 -0.63 -2.54
C PRO A 146 -12.20 -0.98 -1.06
N ALA A 147 -13.30 -1.39 -0.41
CA ALA A 147 -13.28 -1.78 1.01
C ALA A 147 -12.36 -2.97 1.29
N ALA A 148 -12.33 -3.95 0.39
CA ALA A 148 -11.47 -5.12 0.55
C ALA A 148 -9.99 -4.77 0.31
N LEU A 149 -9.71 -3.82 -0.59
CA LEU A 149 -8.36 -3.30 -0.78
C LEU A 149 -7.88 -2.49 0.44
N VAL A 150 -8.76 -1.65 0.99
CA VAL A 150 -8.48 -0.90 2.23
C VAL A 150 -8.14 -1.86 3.37
N GLU A 151 -8.94 -2.91 3.56
CA GLU A 151 -8.67 -3.92 4.59
C GLU A 151 -7.35 -4.63 4.38
N TRP A 152 -7.04 -5.02 3.14
CA TRP A 152 -5.75 -5.64 2.79
C TRP A 152 -4.56 -4.71 3.07
N LEU A 153 -4.71 -3.41 2.82
CA LEU A 153 -3.68 -2.38 3.07
C LEU A 153 -3.43 -2.10 4.55
N ARG A 154 -4.38 -2.37 5.46
CA ARG A 154 -4.23 -2.08 6.89
C ARG A 154 -3.01 -2.74 7.52
N GLU A 155 -2.69 -3.96 7.12
CA GLU A 155 -1.53 -4.69 7.65
C GLU A 155 -0.20 -4.00 7.31
N ILE A 156 -0.09 -3.37 6.14
CA ILE A 156 1.14 -2.67 5.72
C ILE A 156 1.14 -1.18 6.10
N LEU A 157 -0.01 -0.64 6.47
CA LEU A 157 -0.21 0.76 6.86
C LEU A 157 -0.96 0.86 8.20
N PRO A 158 -0.42 0.27 9.29
CA PRO A 158 -1.14 0.15 10.57
C PRO A 158 -1.43 1.50 11.23
N GLY A 159 -0.65 2.54 10.91
CA GLY A 159 -0.83 3.88 11.46
C GLY A 159 -1.89 4.73 10.75
N LYS A 160 -2.50 4.26 9.66
CA LYS A 160 -3.46 5.04 8.88
C LYS A 160 -4.90 4.73 9.26
N THR A 161 -5.71 5.78 9.37
CA THR A 161 -7.15 5.61 9.62
C THR A 161 -7.87 5.06 8.40
N THR A 162 -9.13 4.65 8.57
CA THR A 162 -9.95 4.15 7.46
C THR A 162 -10.14 5.24 6.41
N ALA A 163 -10.38 6.48 6.85
CA ALA A 163 -10.49 7.62 5.96
C ALA A 163 -9.20 7.84 5.14
N GLU A 164 -8.03 7.78 5.79
CA GLU A 164 -6.74 7.96 5.13
C GLU A 164 -6.45 6.89 4.08
N LEU A 165 -6.78 5.63 4.35
CA LEU A 165 -6.64 4.54 3.38
C LEU A 165 -7.54 4.74 2.16
N TYR A 166 -8.79 5.18 2.35
CA TYR A 166 -9.68 5.52 1.23
C TYR A 166 -9.17 6.71 0.42
N MET A 167 -8.57 7.72 1.06
CA MET A 167 -7.92 8.82 0.34
C MET A 167 -6.77 8.30 -0.52
N ALA A 168 -5.92 7.43 0.04
CA ALA A 168 -4.74 6.94 -0.66
C ALA A 168 -5.07 6.21 -1.97
N ILE A 169 -6.22 5.53 -2.05
CA ILE A 169 -6.70 4.85 -3.28
C ILE A 169 -7.63 5.72 -4.16
N GLY A 170 -7.77 7.01 -3.87
CA GLY A 170 -8.50 7.97 -4.70
C GLY A 170 -9.99 8.15 -4.35
N CYS A 171 -10.51 7.48 -3.32
CA CYS A 171 -11.91 7.59 -2.90
C CYS A 171 -12.17 8.82 -1.99
N GLN A 172 -11.70 10.01 -2.39
CA GLN A 172 -11.72 11.23 -1.56
C GLN A 172 -13.11 11.61 -0.99
N LYS A 173 -14.19 11.40 -1.75
CA LYS A 173 -15.54 11.74 -1.30
C LYS A 173 -16.04 10.79 -0.22
N HIS A 174 -15.70 9.50 -0.33
CA HIS A 174 -16.02 8.52 0.70
C HIS A 174 -15.15 8.73 1.94
N ALA A 175 -13.86 9.04 1.74
CA ALA A 175 -12.97 9.40 2.84
C ALA A 175 -13.47 10.61 3.64
N LYS A 176 -14.12 11.59 3.01
CA LYS A 176 -14.76 12.71 3.74
C LYS A 176 -15.84 12.21 4.70
N THR A 177 -16.66 11.24 4.29
CA THR A 177 -17.69 10.63 5.14
C THR A 177 -17.06 9.89 6.30
N GLU A 178 -16.02 9.08 6.06
CA GLU A 178 -15.30 8.35 7.12
C GLU A 178 -14.56 9.31 8.06
N SER A 179 -13.90 10.35 7.53
CA SER A 179 -13.22 11.38 8.35
C SER A 179 -14.20 12.07 9.29
N TYR A 180 -15.41 12.36 8.80
CA TYR A 180 -16.45 12.96 9.63
C TYR A 180 -16.93 12.01 10.73
N ARG A 181 -17.04 10.71 10.46
CA ARG A 181 -17.36 9.69 11.47
C ARG A 181 -16.25 9.57 12.51
N GLU A 182 -14.99 9.49 12.07
CA GLU A 182 -13.81 9.43 12.94
C GLU A 182 -13.75 10.65 13.87
N TYR A 183 -14.02 11.84 13.35
CA TYR A 183 -14.15 13.08 14.14
C TYR A 183 -15.29 13.00 15.17
N LEU A 184 -16.48 12.52 14.80
CA LEU A 184 -17.60 12.39 15.75
C LEU A 184 -17.30 11.40 16.88
N VAL A 185 -16.58 10.30 16.58
CA VAL A 185 -16.13 9.34 17.59
C VAL A 185 -15.15 10.00 18.56
N TYR A 186 -14.19 10.78 18.06
CA TYR A 186 -13.25 11.52 18.91
C TYR A 186 -14.00 12.50 19.84
N LEU A 187 -14.92 13.30 19.28
CA LEU A 187 -15.68 14.30 20.02
C LEU A 187 -16.52 13.70 21.15
N GLN A 188 -17.03 12.48 20.99
CA GLN A 188 -17.80 11.78 22.03
C GLN A 188 -16.91 11.21 23.15
N GLY A 189 -15.64 10.92 22.86
CA GLY A 189 -14.69 10.34 23.82
C GLY A 189 -13.84 11.35 24.58
N CYS A 190 -13.74 12.60 24.09
CA CYS A 190 -12.93 13.64 24.70
C CYS A 190 -13.78 14.64 25.51
N ASN A 191 -13.24 15.16 26.62
CA ASN A 191 -13.81 16.28 27.37
C ASN A 191 -13.10 17.61 27.06
N GLU A 192 -12.42 17.68 25.93
CA GLU A 192 -11.67 18.85 25.48
C GLU A 192 -12.60 19.86 24.79
N GLN A 193 -12.24 21.14 24.84
CA GLN A 193 -12.96 22.18 24.12
C GLN A 193 -12.18 22.57 22.85
N PHE A 194 -12.88 23.10 21.85
CA PHE A 194 -12.22 23.71 20.70
C PHE A 194 -11.39 24.90 21.15
N ILE A 195 -10.10 24.86 20.80
CA ILE A 195 -9.15 25.96 21.00
C ILE A 195 -8.62 26.41 19.65
N GLU A 196 -8.09 27.63 19.59
CA GLU A 196 -7.32 28.08 18.43
C GLU A 196 -6.09 27.18 18.25
N ALA A 197 -5.81 26.80 17.00
CA ALA A 197 -4.66 25.96 16.71
C ALA A 197 -3.36 26.65 17.17
N PRO A 198 -2.42 25.93 17.81
CA PRO A 198 -1.16 26.51 18.25
C PRO A 198 -0.33 26.95 17.03
N GLY A 199 0.21 28.17 17.08
CA GLY A 199 1.00 28.75 16.00
C GLY A 199 0.79 30.25 15.85
N ILE A 200 1.22 30.80 14.71
CA ILE A 200 0.97 32.19 14.35
C ILE A 200 -0.41 32.29 13.70
N ARG A 201 -1.27 33.16 14.25
CA ARG A 201 -2.63 33.39 13.72
C ARG A 201 -2.58 33.83 12.26
N GLY A 202 -3.39 33.18 11.42
CA GLY A 202 -3.56 33.53 10.02
C GLY A 202 -4.28 34.88 9.85
N MET A 203 -3.87 35.65 8.84
CA MET A 203 -4.48 36.94 8.50
C MET A 203 -5.57 36.83 7.40
N VAL A 204 -5.94 35.60 7.02
CA VAL A 204 -6.93 35.26 5.99
C VAL A 204 -8.08 34.45 6.54
#